data_AF-A0A524G9F0-F1
#
_entry.id   AF-A0A524G9F0-F1
#
_cell.length_a   1.000
_cell.length_b   1.000
_cell.length_c   1.000
_cell.angle_alpha   90.00
_cell.angle_beta   90.00
_cell.angle_gamma   90.00
#
_symmetry.space_group_name_H-M   'P 1'
#
loop_
_entity.id
_entity.type
_entity.pdbx_description
1 polymer ?
#
loop_
_entity_poly.entity_id
_entity_poly.type
_entity_poly.pdbx_seq_one_letter_code
_entity_poly.pdbx_strand_id
1 'polypeptide(L)'
;MLQIPFFDYTLADIMLFFQNDWVLAWVLILSGGLLAIWLLENITDPIPLLGSIFDVLVHVGTFIGFFVGILDIFVGYVVWTVQPGAVIVAGVLILMGFTLVMRVLSKFPLALVFALAVAVFGVATMYGFVQPLTNDPLLMAVPYVADIINFLISGKGLLIIGAIIFVIIYVISGLILKLIELIGKIFASTPVSIIVGLLAIGVGVVVLIAPDLLGLIDWPIT
;
A
#
# COMPACT_ATOMS: atom_id res chain seq x y z
N MET A 1 9.28 30.66 -11.35
CA MET A 1 8.98 29.41 -10.63
C MET A 1 9.23 28.28 -11.60
N LEU A 2 10.09 27.32 -11.27
CA LEU A 2 10.40 26.18 -12.14
C LEU A 2 9.15 25.28 -12.14
N GLN A 3 8.25 25.47 -13.10
CA GLN A 3 7.13 24.55 -13.31
C GLN A 3 7.74 23.26 -13.85
N ILE A 4 7.72 22.25 -13.00
CA ILE A 4 8.14 20.90 -13.34
C ILE A 4 6.87 20.20 -13.85
N PRO A 5 6.72 19.97 -15.17
CA PRO A 5 5.42 19.69 -15.79
C PRO A 5 4.71 18.44 -15.27
N PHE A 6 5.44 17.46 -14.72
CA PHE A 6 4.85 16.24 -14.20
C PHE A 6 4.17 16.40 -12.83
N PHE A 7 4.48 17.46 -12.07
CA PHE A 7 3.79 17.74 -10.81
C PHE A 7 2.43 18.43 -11.02
N ASP A 8 2.16 18.89 -12.24
CA ASP A 8 0.92 19.58 -12.62
C ASP A 8 -0.11 18.65 -13.28
N TYR A 9 0.18 17.35 -13.42
CA TYR A 9 -0.76 16.40 -14.01
C TYR A 9 -1.95 16.13 -13.10
N THR A 10 -3.15 16.23 -13.68
CA THR A 10 -4.38 15.83 -13.01
C THR A 10 -4.53 14.32 -13.01
N LEU A 11 -5.41 13.80 -12.15
CA LEU A 11 -5.75 12.39 -12.15
C LEU A 11 -6.24 11.91 -13.52
N ALA A 12 -6.99 12.76 -14.25
CA ALA A 12 -7.49 12.44 -15.59
C ALA A 12 -6.35 12.27 -16.59
N ASP A 13 -5.33 13.14 -16.53
CA ASP A 13 -4.15 13.05 -17.40
C ASP A 13 -3.37 11.76 -17.16
N ILE A 14 -3.23 11.36 -15.88
CA ILE A 14 -2.58 10.10 -15.50
C ILE A 14 -3.41 8.90 -15.99
N MET A 15 -4.74 8.95 -15.87
CA MET A 15 -5.60 7.88 -16.37
C MET A 15 -5.46 7.73 -17.88
N LEU A 16 -5.47 8.83 -18.64
CA LEU A 16 -5.29 8.84 -20.09
C LEU A 16 -3.96 8.21 -20.52
N PHE A 17 -2.88 8.44 -19.77
CA PHE A 17 -1.58 7.81 -20.04
C PHE A 17 -1.65 6.28 -20.03
N PHE A 18 -2.48 5.70 -19.15
CA PHE A 18 -2.67 4.24 -19.06
C PHE A 18 -3.72 3.68 -20.02
N GLN A 19 -4.46 4.54 -20.75
CA GLN A 19 -5.38 4.16 -21.82
C GLN A 19 -4.60 3.93 -23.14
N ASN A 20 -3.56 3.12 -23.06
CA ASN A 20 -2.69 2.81 -24.18
C ASN A 20 -2.19 1.38 -24.03
N ASP A 21 -2.49 0.52 -25.00
CA ASP A 21 -2.18 -0.91 -24.95
C ASP A 21 -0.68 -1.17 -24.82
N TRP A 22 0.15 -0.35 -25.46
CA TRP A 22 1.60 -0.46 -25.35
C TRP A 22 2.06 -0.18 -23.91
N VAL A 23 1.59 0.92 -23.31
CA VAL A 23 1.91 1.25 -21.91
C VAL A 23 1.43 0.14 -20.97
N LEU A 24 0.19 -0.31 -21.15
CA LEU A 24 -0.42 -1.33 -20.32
C LEU A 24 0.32 -2.68 -20.41
N ALA A 25 0.72 -3.08 -21.62
CA ALA A 25 1.52 -4.29 -21.81
C ALA A 25 2.87 -4.20 -21.09
N TRP A 26 3.55 -3.05 -21.16
CA TRP A 26 4.82 -2.87 -20.46
C TRP A 26 4.65 -2.84 -18.94
N VAL A 27 3.56 -2.26 -18.43
CA VAL A 27 3.24 -2.34 -16.99
C VAL A 27 3.10 -3.81 -16.58
N LEU A 28 2.32 -4.61 -17.30
CA LEU A 28 2.16 -6.04 -17.03
C LEU A 28 3.48 -6.82 -17.11
N ILE A 29 4.29 -6.58 -18.14
CA ILE A 29 5.55 -7.32 -18.35
C ILE A 29 6.61 -6.92 -17.33
N LEU A 30 6.76 -5.63 -17.03
CA LEU A 30 7.79 -5.16 -16.10
C LEU A 30 7.39 -5.46 -14.66
N SER A 31 6.14 -5.24 -14.25
CA SER A 31 5.64 -5.59 -12.92
C SER A 31 5.59 -7.11 -12.72
N GLY A 32 5.22 -7.87 -13.76
CA GLY A 32 5.29 -9.33 -13.77
C GLY A 32 6.72 -9.84 -13.69
N GLY A 33 7.65 -9.17 -14.39
CA GLY A 33 9.09 -9.38 -14.30
C GLY A 33 9.62 -9.11 -12.90
N LEU A 34 9.18 -8.03 -12.26
CA LEU A 34 9.49 -7.75 -10.85
C LEU A 34 9.02 -8.88 -9.95
N LEU A 35 7.82 -9.43 -10.14
CA LEU A 35 7.35 -10.63 -9.41
C LEU A 35 8.15 -11.90 -9.75
N ALA A 36 8.64 -12.02 -10.98
CA ALA A 36 9.43 -13.15 -11.43
C ALA A 36 10.91 -13.08 -11.01
N ILE A 37 11.48 -11.91 -10.73
CA ILE A 37 12.84 -11.77 -10.18
C ILE A 37 12.99 -12.58 -8.89
N TRP A 38 11.91 -12.73 -8.14
CA TRP A 38 11.86 -13.51 -6.91
C TRP A 38 11.95 -15.04 -7.14
N LEU A 39 11.71 -15.51 -8.37
CA LEU A 39 12.08 -16.88 -8.77
C LEU A 39 13.59 -17.09 -8.66
N LEU A 40 14.36 -16.05 -8.98
CA LEU A 40 15.82 -16.13 -9.04
C LEU A 40 16.43 -16.23 -7.64
N GLU A 41 15.82 -15.64 -6.61
CA GLU A 41 16.23 -15.79 -5.20
C GLU A 41 16.35 -17.29 -4.83
N ASN A 42 15.30 -18.08 -5.06
CA ASN A 42 15.29 -19.51 -4.75
C ASN A 42 16.23 -20.37 -5.63
N ILE A 43 16.56 -19.92 -6.85
CA ILE A 43 17.40 -20.70 -7.79
C ILE A 43 18.88 -20.35 -7.64
N THR A 44 19.22 -19.13 -7.23
CA THR A 44 20.59 -18.60 -7.21
C THR A 44 21.25 -18.60 -5.83
N ASP A 45 20.49 -18.86 -4.76
CA ASP A 45 20.98 -19.15 -3.41
C ASP A 45 22.21 -20.11 -3.33
N PRO A 46 22.33 -21.17 -4.16
CA PRO A 46 23.50 -22.05 -4.09
C PRO A 46 24.78 -21.49 -4.75
N ILE A 47 24.76 -20.31 -5.38
CA ILE A 47 25.92 -19.72 -6.07
C ILE A 47 26.36 -18.42 -5.38
N PRO A 48 27.49 -18.40 -4.64
CA PRO A 48 27.86 -17.31 -3.73
C PRO A 48 27.94 -15.91 -4.36
N LEU A 49 28.40 -15.83 -5.62
CA LEU A 49 28.64 -14.55 -6.30
C LEU A 49 27.36 -14.02 -6.97
N LEU A 50 26.55 -14.91 -7.54
CA LEU A 50 25.25 -14.56 -8.12
C LEU A 50 24.23 -14.24 -7.03
N GLY A 51 24.18 -15.03 -5.94
CA GLY A 51 23.31 -14.78 -4.79
C GLY A 51 23.45 -13.37 -4.25
N SER A 52 24.67 -12.88 -4.04
CA SER A 52 24.90 -11.52 -3.52
C SER A 52 24.35 -10.38 -4.40
N ILE A 53 24.34 -10.55 -5.73
CA ILE A 53 23.82 -9.56 -6.67
C ILE A 53 22.28 -9.63 -6.68
N PHE A 54 21.73 -10.84 -6.67
CA PHE A 54 20.29 -11.04 -6.66
C PHE A 54 19.65 -10.62 -5.33
N ASP A 55 20.33 -10.76 -4.20
CA ASP A 55 19.87 -10.28 -2.89
C ASP A 55 19.67 -8.76 -2.86
N VAL A 56 20.60 -8.02 -3.47
CA VAL A 56 20.50 -6.57 -3.61
C VAL A 56 19.33 -6.20 -4.52
N LEU A 57 19.16 -6.90 -5.63
CA LEU A 57 18.06 -6.68 -6.57
C LEU A 57 16.70 -6.97 -5.93
N VAL A 58 16.63 -8.00 -5.10
CA VAL A 58 15.50 -8.37 -4.25
C VAL A 58 15.19 -7.26 -3.24
N HIS A 59 16.19 -6.76 -2.51
CA HIS A 59 15.97 -5.68 -1.55
C HIS A 59 15.41 -4.42 -2.21
N VAL A 60 16.04 -3.96 -3.29
CA VAL A 60 15.59 -2.79 -4.05
C VAL A 60 14.23 -3.04 -4.68
N GLY A 61 14.03 -4.23 -5.27
CA GLY A 61 12.77 -4.68 -5.85
C GLY A 61 11.63 -4.76 -4.84
N THR A 62 11.91 -4.98 -3.55
CA THR A 62 10.88 -4.95 -2.48
C THR A 62 10.29 -3.55 -2.35
N PHE A 63 11.15 -2.54 -2.22
CA PHE A 63 10.71 -1.16 -2.01
C PHE A 63 10.07 -0.57 -3.26
N ILE A 64 10.68 -0.80 -4.42
CA ILE A 64 10.11 -0.37 -5.71
C ILE A 64 8.79 -1.12 -5.97
N GLY A 65 8.76 -2.43 -5.71
CA GLY A 65 7.59 -3.28 -5.87
C GLY A 65 6.37 -2.78 -5.10
N PHE A 66 6.55 -2.19 -3.91
CA PHE A 66 5.42 -1.58 -3.18
C PHE A 66 4.73 -0.47 -3.97
N PHE A 67 5.49 0.49 -4.48
CA PHE A 67 4.94 1.60 -5.26
C PHE A 67 4.40 1.15 -6.61
N VAL A 68 5.12 0.25 -7.27
CA VAL A 68 4.66 -0.39 -8.52
C VAL A 68 3.36 -1.14 -8.29
N GLY A 69 3.21 -1.85 -7.17
CA GLY A 69 1.98 -2.59 -6.88
C GLY A 69 0.78 -1.68 -6.61
N ILE A 70 0.98 -0.52 -5.96
CA ILE A 70 -0.07 0.50 -5.84
C ILE A 70 -0.46 1.02 -7.24
N LEU A 71 0.54 1.28 -8.09
CA LEU A 71 0.31 1.71 -9.45
C LEU A 71 -0.45 0.65 -10.25
N ASP A 72 -0.09 -0.63 -10.16
CA ASP A 72 -0.74 -1.73 -10.87
C ASP A 72 -2.22 -1.86 -10.47
N ILE A 73 -2.55 -1.72 -9.18
CA ILE A 73 -3.95 -1.71 -8.71
C ILE A 73 -4.70 -0.52 -9.34
N PHE A 74 -4.06 0.65 -9.39
CA PHE A 74 -4.65 1.83 -10.02
C PHE A 74 -4.87 1.63 -11.52
N VAL A 75 -3.89 1.10 -12.26
CA VAL A 75 -4.02 0.79 -13.68
C VAL A 75 -5.13 -0.24 -13.90
N GLY A 76 -5.21 -1.28 -13.07
CA GLY A 76 -6.29 -2.28 -13.14
C GLY A 76 -7.68 -1.66 -12.94
N TYR A 77 -7.80 -0.66 -12.06
CA TYR A 77 -9.03 0.13 -11.91
C TYR A 77 -9.34 0.98 -13.16
N VAL A 78 -8.34 1.61 -13.78
CA VAL A 78 -8.53 2.35 -15.05
C VAL A 78 -9.06 1.40 -16.13
N VAL A 79 -8.46 0.21 -16.26
CA VAL A 79 -8.92 -0.80 -17.23
C VAL A 79 -10.36 -1.22 -16.94
N TRP A 80 -10.69 -1.53 -15.69
CA TRP A 80 -12.04 -1.95 -15.33
C TRP A 80 -13.10 -0.89 -15.64
N THR A 81 -12.77 0.38 -15.39
CA THR A 81 -13.73 1.49 -15.55
C THR A 81 -13.93 1.89 -17.00
N VAL A 82 -12.88 1.85 -17.80
CA VAL A 82 -12.96 2.28 -19.19
C VAL A 82 -13.26 1.10 -20.11
N GLN A 83 -12.62 -0.05 -19.91
CA GLN A 83 -12.79 -1.28 -20.69
C GLN A 83 -13.33 -2.42 -19.82
N PRO A 84 -14.62 -2.40 -19.43
CA PRO A 84 -15.19 -3.43 -18.56
C PRO A 84 -15.17 -4.84 -19.20
N GLY A 85 -15.01 -4.93 -20.53
CA GLY A 85 -14.78 -6.19 -21.24
C GLY A 85 -13.41 -6.82 -20.97
N ALA A 86 -12.41 -6.02 -20.57
CA ALA A 86 -11.05 -6.45 -20.31
C ALA A 86 -10.83 -6.99 -18.88
N VAL A 87 -11.75 -7.83 -18.42
CA VAL A 87 -11.80 -8.36 -17.05
C VAL A 87 -10.51 -9.09 -16.67
N ILE A 88 -9.93 -9.86 -17.59
CA ILE A 88 -8.70 -10.61 -17.36
C ILE A 88 -7.53 -9.65 -17.11
N VAL A 89 -7.40 -8.61 -17.94
CA VAL A 89 -6.33 -7.61 -17.80
C VAL A 89 -6.45 -6.87 -16.48
N ALA A 90 -7.64 -6.36 -16.16
CA ALA A 90 -7.90 -5.67 -14.90
C ALA A 90 -7.65 -6.58 -13.68
N GLY A 91 -8.15 -7.81 -13.71
CA GLY A 91 -7.99 -8.78 -12.63
C GLY A 91 -6.53 -9.12 -12.37
N VAL A 92 -5.73 -9.30 -13.43
CA VAL A 92 -4.31 -9.64 -13.33
C VAL A 92 -3.49 -8.48 -12.80
N LEU A 93 -3.75 -7.26 -13.26
CA LEU A 93 -3.14 -6.03 -12.71
C LEU A 93 -3.42 -5.88 -11.21
N ILE A 94 -4.68 -6.06 -10.79
CA ILE A 94 -5.08 -5.96 -9.38
C ILE A 94 -4.43 -7.06 -8.55
N LEU A 95 -4.44 -8.32 -9.02
CA LEU A 95 -3.84 -9.44 -8.30
C LEU A 95 -2.33 -9.29 -8.18
N MET A 96 -1.65 -8.87 -9.24
CA MET A 96 -0.22 -8.58 -9.25
C MET A 96 0.11 -7.45 -8.29
N GLY A 97 -0.59 -6.33 -8.39
CA GLY A 97 -0.35 -5.18 -7.54
C GLY A 97 -0.61 -5.47 -6.07
N PHE A 98 -1.68 -6.20 -5.77
CA PHE A 98 -1.95 -6.70 -4.42
C PHE A 98 -0.82 -7.60 -3.92
N THR A 99 -0.33 -8.51 -4.75
CA THR A 99 0.78 -9.42 -4.38
C THR A 99 2.05 -8.65 -4.03
N LEU A 100 2.42 -7.66 -4.85
CA LEU A 100 3.58 -6.80 -4.63
C LEU A 100 3.46 -5.96 -3.35
N VAL A 101 2.30 -5.33 -3.13
CA VAL A 101 2.02 -4.52 -1.94
C VAL A 101 2.06 -5.37 -0.67
N MET A 102 1.36 -6.49 -0.68
CA MET A 102 1.20 -7.34 0.50
C MET A 102 2.51 -7.96 0.99
N ARG A 103 3.47 -8.19 0.08
CA ARG A 103 4.80 -8.66 0.46
C ARG A 103 5.55 -7.67 1.35
N VAL A 104 5.42 -6.36 1.09
CA VAL A 104 6.02 -5.33 1.96
C VAL A 104 5.23 -5.19 3.26
N LEU A 105 3.90 -5.12 3.16
CA LEU A 105 3.04 -4.95 4.33
C LEU A 105 3.15 -6.12 5.32
N SER A 106 3.42 -7.34 4.85
CA SER A 106 3.61 -8.51 5.72
C SER A 106 4.92 -8.50 6.53
N LYS A 107 5.91 -7.68 6.13
CA LYS A 107 7.19 -7.52 6.84
C LYS A 107 7.21 -6.26 7.71
N PHE A 108 6.31 -5.31 7.46
CA PHE A 108 6.27 -4.03 8.16
C PHE A 108 5.41 -4.14 9.43
N PRO A 109 5.85 -3.63 10.60
CA PRO A 109 5.07 -3.67 11.84
C PRO A 109 3.93 -2.64 11.78
N LEU A 110 2.97 -2.85 10.87
CA LEU A 110 1.90 -1.91 10.57
C LEU A 110 1.02 -1.64 11.79
N ALA A 111 0.90 -2.65 12.67
CA ALA A 111 0.18 -2.55 13.94
C ALA A 111 0.79 -1.49 14.84
N LEU A 112 2.12 -1.46 14.91
CA LEU A 112 2.85 -0.51 15.73
C LEU A 112 2.69 0.90 15.17
N VAL A 113 2.87 1.07 13.86
CA VAL A 113 2.75 2.39 13.21
C VAL A 113 1.33 2.93 13.29
N PHE A 114 0.34 2.09 13.02
CA PHE A 114 -1.08 2.47 13.11
C PHE A 114 -1.50 2.78 14.54
N ALA A 115 -1.16 1.93 15.51
CA ALA A 115 -1.48 2.18 16.93
C ALA A 115 -0.80 3.45 17.45
N LEU A 116 0.44 3.71 17.03
CA LEU A 116 1.15 4.95 17.37
C LEU A 116 0.45 6.16 16.76
N ALA A 117 0.09 6.12 15.47
CA ALA A 117 -0.60 7.22 14.80
C ALA A 117 -1.95 7.54 15.47
N VAL A 118 -2.75 6.52 15.79
CA VAL A 118 -4.03 6.68 16.49
C VAL A 118 -3.83 7.20 17.91
N ALA A 119 -2.81 6.73 18.64
CA ALA A 119 -2.49 7.23 19.97
C ALA A 119 -2.09 8.71 19.96
N VAL A 120 -1.21 9.11 19.05
CA VAL A 120 -0.79 10.51 18.89
C VAL A 120 -2.00 11.39 18.52
N PHE A 121 -2.80 10.95 17.55
CA PHE A 121 -3.99 11.69 17.12
C PHE A 121 -5.04 11.79 18.24
N GLY A 122 -5.28 10.71 18.98
CA GLY A 122 -6.21 10.67 20.10
C GLY A 122 -5.79 11.60 21.25
N VAL A 123 -4.50 11.58 21.61
CA VAL A 123 -3.94 12.48 22.63
C VAL A 123 -3.99 13.94 22.18
N ALA A 124 -3.65 14.23 20.93
CA ALA A 124 -3.73 15.59 20.39
C ALA A 124 -5.18 16.11 20.35
N THR A 125 -6.12 15.27 19.95
CA THR A 125 -7.55 15.59 19.92
C THR A 125 -8.07 15.85 21.34
N MET A 126 -7.74 14.97 22.29
CA MET A 126 -8.11 15.15 23.70
C MET A 126 -7.53 16.44 24.26
N TYR A 127 -6.24 16.73 24.01
CA TYR A 127 -5.63 17.98 24.43
C TYR A 127 -6.35 19.19 23.85
N GLY A 128 -6.60 19.20 22.53
CA GLY A 128 -7.32 20.28 21.86
C GLY A 128 -8.74 20.50 22.39
N PHE A 129 -9.41 19.43 22.83
CA PHE A 129 -10.75 19.50 23.40
C PHE A 129 -10.77 19.92 24.88
N VAL A 130 -9.80 19.44 25.68
CA VAL A 130 -9.78 19.66 27.13
C VAL A 130 -9.07 20.97 27.51
N GLN A 131 -8.07 21.41 26.75
CA GLN A 131 -7.33 22.64 27.04
C GLN A 131 -8.24 23.88 27.18
N PRO A 132 -9.25 24.12 26.32
CA PRO A 132 -10.13 25.27 26.46
C PRO A 132 -10.93 25.28 27.77
N LEU A 133 -11.22 24.11 28.36
CA LEU A 133 -11.98 23.99 29.61
C LEU A 133 -11.23 24.56 30.82
N THR A 134 -9.91 24.76 30.72
CA THR A 134 -9.13 25.44 31.77
C THR A 134 -9.49 26.91 31.95
N ASN A 135 -10.12 27.52 30.93
CA ASN A 135 -10.55 28.92 30.98
C ASN A 135 -11.95 29.09 31.59
N ASP A 136 -12.67 28.01 31.91
CA ASP A 136 -14.01 28.07 32.52
C ASP A 136 -13.91 28.15 34.06
N PRO A 137 -14.24 29.31 34.67
CA PRO A 137 -14.11 29.50 36.11
C PRO A 137 -15.08 28.63 36.92
N LEU A 138 -16.23 28.25 36.35
CA LEU A 138 -17.23 27.43 37.04
C LEU A 138 -16.78 25.97 37.12
N LEU A 139 -16.23 25.43 36.03
CA LEU A 139 -15.68 24.07 36.00
C LEU A 139 -14.42 23.93 36.87
N MET A 140 -13.57 24.96 36.87
CA MET A 140 -12.34 24.97 37.68
C MET A 140 -12.60 25.22 39.17
N ALA A 141 -13.79 25.70 39.55
CA ALA A 141 -14.19 25.84 40.96
C ALA A 141 -14.74 24.53 41.57
N VAL A 142 -15.06 23.52 40.75
CA VAL A 142 -15.54 22.23 41.24
C VAL A 142 -14.36 21.39 41.76
N PRO A 143 -14.38 20.97 43.05
CA PRO A 143 -13.35 20.09 43.60
C PRO A 143 -13.19 18.81 42.77
N TYR A 144 -11.96 18.31 42.65
CA TYR A 144 -11.57 17.14 41.84
C TYR A 144 -11.66 17.31 40.31
N VAL A 145 -12.59 18.12 39.79
CA VAL A 145 -12.71 18.35 38.33
C VAL A 145 -11.52 19.13 37.79
N ALA A 146 -11.08 20.16 38.52
CA ALA A 146 -9.91 20.94 38.15
C ALA A 146 -8.62 20.09 38.13
N ASP A 147 -8.45 19.20 39.11
CA ASP A 147 -7.30 18.29 39.19
C ASP A 147 -7.29 17.29 38.03
N ILE A 148 -8.46 16.76 37.65
CA ILE A 148 -8.61 15.87 36.51
C ILE A 148 -8.26 16.62 35.22
N ILE A 149 -8.82 17.81 34.96
CA ILE A 149 -8.54 18.59 33.76
C ILE A 149 -7.05 18.91 33.66
N ASN A 150 -6.44 19.39 34.74
CA ASN A 150 -5.01 19.69 34.80
C ASN A 150 -4.13 18.45 34.58
N PHE A 151 -4.55 17.28 35.10
CA PHE A 151 -3.87 16.03 34.83
C PHE A 151 -3.96 15.64 33.34
N LEU A 152 -5.15 15.71 32.74
CA LEU A 152 -5.40 15.32 31.34
C LEU A 152 -4.58 16.15 30.34
N ILE A 153 -4.34 17.44 30.62
CA ILE A 153 -3.51 18.31 29.76
C ILE A 153 -2.02 18.27 30.10
N SER A 154 -1.65 17.69 31.24
CA SER A 154 -0.25 17.60 31.65
C SER A 154 0.51 16.63 30.75
N GLY A 155 1.81 16.87 30.52
CA GLY A 155 2.64 15.95 29.75
C GLY A 155 2.63 14.50 30.28
N LYS A 156 2.48 14.32 31.61
CA LYS A 156 2.35 12.99 32.22
C LYS A 156 1.01 12.34 31.88
N GLY A 157 -0.10 13.07 31.99
CA GLY A 157 -1.43 12.56 31.67
C GLY A 157 -1.60 12.23 30.19
N LEU A 158 -1.08 13.09 29.30
CA LEU A 158 -1.04 12.87 27.86
C LEU A 158 -0.27 11.59 27.50
N LEU A 159 0.88 11.36 28.15
CA LEU A 159 1.69 10.16 27.92
C LEU A 159 0.97 8.90 28.43
N ILE A 160 0.35 8.95 29.62
CA ILE A 160 -0.41 7.82 30.18
C ILE A 160 -1.60 7.46 29.29
N ILE A 161 -2.38 8.46 28.86
CA ILE A 161 -3.56 8.24 28.02
C ILE A 161 -3.15 7.77 26.63
N GLY A 162 -2.09 8.35 26.07
CA GLY A 162 -1.48 7.89 24.83
C GLY A 162 -1.03 6.44 24.92
N ALA A 163 -0.39 6.04 26.01
CA ALA A 163 0.01 4.66 26.24
C ALA A 163 -1.20 3.72 26.36
N ILE A 164 -2.28 4.14 27.04
CA ILE A 164 -3.51 3.35 27.15
C ILE A 164 -4.15 3.16 25.77
N ILE A 165 -4.33 4.24 24.99
CA ILE A 165 -4.87 4.18 23.63
C ILE A 165 -3.98 3.29 22.76
N PHE A 166 -2.65 3.48 22.83
CA PHE A 166 -1.70 2.68 22.09
C PHE A 166 -1.85 1.19 22.40
N VAL A 167 -1.88 0.79 23.67
CA VAL A 167 -2.00 -0.61 24.07
C VAL A 167 -3.32 -1.21 23.58
N ILE A 168 -4.44 -0.51 23.78
CA ILE A 168 -5.76 -0.99 23.35
C ILE A 168 -5.81 -1.16 21.83
N ILE A 169 -5.41 -0.12 21.08
CA ILE A 169 -5.43 -0.15 19.63
C ILE A 169 -4.43 -1.18 19.09
N TYR A 170 -3.25 -1.31 19.69
CA TYR A 170 -2.26 -2.31 19.29
C TYR A 170 -2.78 -3.74 19.47
N VAL A 171 -3.44 -4.03 20.60
CA VAL A 171 -4.02 -5.36 20.86
C VAL A 171 -5.16 -5.66 19.87
N ILE A 172 -6.06 -4.69 19.63
CA ILE A 172 -7.20 -4.87 18.72
C ILE A 172 -6.72 -5.00 17.27
N SER A 173 -5.89 -4.06 16.82
CA SER A 173 -5.35 -4.05 15.45
C SER A 173 -4.46 -5.26 15.19
N GLY A 174 -3.77 -5.78 16.21
CA GLY A 174 -2.94 -6.98 16.10
C GLY A 174 -3.69 -8.21 15.59
N LEU A 175 -4.99 -8.35 15.88
CA LEU A 175 -5.79 -9.47 15.35
C LEU A 175 -6.09 -9.30 13.85
N ILE A 176 -6.56 -8.12 13.45
CA ILE A 176 -6.87 -7.79 12.05
C ILE A 176 -5.61 -7.86 11.21
N LEU A 177 -4.50 -7.36 11.75
CA LEU A 177 -3.23 -7.31 11.05
C LEU A 177 -2.57 -8.68 10.96
N LYS A 178 -2.74 -9.58 11.94
CA LYS A 178 -2.36 -10.98 11.78
C LYS A 178 -3.10 -11.67 10.63
N LEU A 179 -4.38 -11.33 10.40
CA LEU A 179 -5.13 -11.84 9.25
C LEU A 179 -4.59 -11.27 7.93
N ILE A 180 -4.32 -9.97 7.88
CA ILE A 180 -3.72 -9.31 6.71
C ILE A 180 -2.31 -9.85 6.44
N GLU A 181 -1.49 -10.04 7.47
CA GLU A 181 -0.17 -10.67 7.38
C GLU A 181 -0.27 -12.12 6.91
N LEU A 182 -1.27 -12.88 7.34
CA LEU A 182 -1.48 -14.25 6.91
C LEU A 182 -1.81 -14.30 5.42
N ILE A 183 -2.76 -13.47 4.96
CA ILE A 183 -3.08 -13.30 3.54
C ILE A 183 -1.82 -12.85 2.80
N GLY A 184 -1.10 -11.87 3.34
CA GLY A 184 0.11 -11.35 2.74
C GLY A 184 1.20 -12.39 2.61
N LYS A 185 1.38 -13.29 3.59
CA LYS A 185 2.33 -14.41 3.51
C LYS A 185 1.96 -15.42 2.43
N ILE A 186 0.66 -15.64 2.20
CA ILE A 186 0.19 -16.52 1.12
C ILE A 186 0.52 -15.90 -0.24
N PHE A 187 0.13 -14.64 -0.46
CA PHE A 187 0.40 -13.95 -1.74
C PHE A 187 1.89 -13.70 -1.97
N ALA A 188 2.61 -13.33 -0.92
CA ALA A 188 4.06 -13.15 -0.94
C ALA A 188 4.84 -14.47 -0.96
N SER A 189 4.17 -15.63 -0.91
CA SER A 189 4.85 -16.91 -1.06
C SER A 189 5.43 -16.99 -2.48
N THR A 190 6.68 -17.44 -2.57
CA THR A 190 7.40 -17.57 -3.84
C THR A 190 6.59 -18.29 -4.92
N PRO A 191 5.94 -19.46 -4.69
CA PRO A 191 5.18 -20.13 -5.74
C PRO A 191 4.01 -19.29 -6.27
N VAL A 192 3.28 -18.58 -5.40
CA VAL A 192 2.15 -17.74 -5.83
C VAL A 192 2.66 -16.54 -6.61
N SER A 193 3.70 -15.86 -6.12
CA SER A 193 4.30 -14.71 -6.79
C SER A 193 4.84 -15.06 -8.18
N ILE A 194 5.44 -16.24 -8.35
CA ILE A 194 5.92 -16.73 -9.65
C ILE A 194 4.76 -16.96 -10.62
N ILE A 195 3.70 -17.65 -10.17
CA ILE A 195 2.52 -17.94 -11.01
C ILE A 195 1.88 -16.63 -11.48
N VAL A 196 1.68 -15.69 -10.55
CA VAL A 196 1.09 -14.37 -10.86
C VAL A 196 2.01 -13.58 -11.79
N GLY A 197 3.32 -13.60 -11.57
CA GLY A 197 4.30 -12.91 -12.43
C GLY A 197 4.34 -13.46 -13.86
N LEU A 198 4.38 -14.79 -14.02
CA LEU A 198 4.35 -15.43 -15.34
C LEU A 198 3.02 -15.19 -16.06
N LEU A 199 1.92 -15.21 -15.33
CA LEU A 199 0.60 -14.91 -15.87
C LEU A 199 0.53 -13.45 -16.34
N ALA A 200 1.04 -12.50 -15.55
CA ALA A 200 1.11 -11.09 -15.94
C ALA A 200 1.96 -10.88 -17.20
N ILE A 201 3.13 -11.51 -17.30
CA ILE A 201 3.97 -11.46 -18.51
C ILE A 201 3.20 -12.04 -19.71
N GLY A 202 2.55 -13.18 -19.55
CA GLY A 202 1.76 -13.81 -20.60
C GLY A 202 0.63 -12.92 -21.11
N VAL A 203 -0.15 -12.33 -20.19
CA VAL A 203 -1.22 -11.38 -20.53
C VAL A 203 -0.64 -10.14 -21.22
N GLY A 204 0.46 -9.57 -20.72
CA GLY A 204 1.12 -8.42 -21.33
C GLY A 204 1.59 -8.69 -22.77
N VAL A 205 2.12 -9.89 -23.04
CA VAL A 205 2.48 -10.30 -24.41
C VAL A 205 1.25 -10.40 -25.30
N VAL A 206 0.14 -10.95 -24.80
CA VAL A 206 -1.12 -11.02 -25.57
C VAL A 206 -1.68 -9.63 -25.87
N VAL A 207 -1.59 -8.68 -24.94
CA VAL A 207 -1.98 -7.28 -25.19
C VAL A 207 -1.20 -6.68 -26.38
N LEU A 208 0.08 -7.00 -26.54
CA LEU A 208 0.89 -6.48 -27.67
C LEU A 208 0.53 -7.10 -29.02
N ILE A 209 0.11 -8.36 -29.03
CA ILE A 209 -0.03 -9.15 -30.26
C ILE A 209 -1.48 -9.26 -30.72
N ALA A 210 -2.41 -9.37 -29.77
CA ALA A 210 -3.83 -9.60 -30.01
C ALA A 210 -4.68 -9.07 -28.82
N PRO A 211 -4.76 -7.75 -28.62
CA PRO A 211 -5.49 -7.14 -27.48
C PRO A 211 -6.98 -7.52 -27.45
N ASP A 212 -7.61 -7.70 -28.62
CA ASP A 212 -9.02 -8.08 -28.75
C ASP A 212 -9.35 -9.42 -28.06
N LEU A 213 -8.40 -10.36 -27.99
CA LEU A 213 -8.60 -11.64 -27.30
C LEU A 213 -8.81 -11.48 -25.79
N LEU A 214 -8.36 -10.35 -25.25
CA LEU A 214 -8.49 -10.01 -23.84
C LEU A 214 -9.65 -9.04 -23.58
N GLY A 215 -10.47 -8.73 -24.59
CA GLY A 215 -11.59 -7.80 -24.46
C GLY A 215 -11.18 -6.34 -24.41
N LEU A 216 -9.94 -6.01 -24.80
CA LEU A 216 -9.51 -4.64 -25.07
C LEU A 216 -10.03 -4.23 -26.45
N ILE A 217 -10.53 -3.01 -26.57
CA ILE A 217 -10.85 -2.35 -27.84
C ILE A 217 -10.07 -1.02 -27.92
N ASP A 218 -10.07 -0.39 -29.09
CA ASP A 218 -9.38 0.88 -29.30
C ASP A 218 -9.75 1.94 -28.24
N TRP A 219 -8.70 2.54 -27.68
CA TRP A 219 -8.79 3.64 -26.73
C TRP A 219 -8.73 4.99 -27.46
N PRO A 220 -9.38 6.06 -26.96
CA PRO A 220 -10.40 6.10 -25.91
C PRO A 220 -11.79 5.74 -26.47
N ILE A 221 -12.63 5.11 -25.65
CA ILE A 221 -14.03 4.85 -25.98
C ILE A 221 -14.79 6.17 -25.83
N THR A 222 -15.17 6.79 -26.94
CA THR A 222 -16.03 7.99 -26.97
C THR A 222 -17.45 7.69 -26.55
#